data_AF-A0A5C4UTX9-F1
#
_entry.id   AF-A0A5C4UTX9-F1
#
_cell.length_a   1.000
_cell.length_b   1.000
_cell.length_c   1.000
_cell.angle_alpha   90.00
_cell.angle_beta   90.00
_cell.angle_gamma   90.00
#
_symmetry.space_group_name_H-M   'P 1'
#
loop_
_entity.id
_entity.type
_entity.pdbx_description
1 polymer ?
#
loop_
_entity_poly.entity_id
_entity_poly.type
_entity_poly.pdbx_seq_one_letter_code
_entity_poly.pdbx_strand_id
1 'polypeptide(L)'
;MSVQTSRLTREPTAWTRPLQLIVAVGSVLTTIGTAIVLGYVTPEAIAWAFPGRTIDELAGGLTGFHVSGVIFLIANTVGILALWNKAWVFYFVLVLDLAQGIGFLTFDREAAGLRGLGVFASVLTDGGGGLLGLVMLGFLLRYRTAWAWAPRGAALRSH
;
A
#
# COMPACT_ATOMS: atom_id res chain seq x y z
N MET A 1 -15.66 -41.91 -17.25
CA MET A 1 -15.79 -40.54 -17.81
C MET A 1 -14.83 -39.63 -17.05
N SER A 2 -13.67 -39.29 -17.62
CA SER A 2 -12.77 -38.30 -17.00
C SER A 2 -13.26 -36.90 -17.37
N VAL A 3 -13.72 -36.14 -16.38
CA VAL A 3 -14.00 -34.71 -16.55
C VAL A 3 -12.66 -34.03 -16.78
N GLN A 4 -12.36 -33.75 -18.05
CA GLN A 4 -11.22 -32.96 -18.46
C GLN A 4 -11.52 -31.52 -18.05
N THR A 5 -11.21 -31.15 -16.80
CA THR A 5 -11.22 -29.75 -16.38
C THR A 5 -10.16 -29.04 -17.21
N SER A 6 -10.61 -28.40 -18.29
CA SER A 6 -9.77 -27.46 -19.04
C SER A 6 -9.29 -26.43 -18.03
N ARG A 7 -7.99 -26.45 -17.71
CA ARG A 7 -7.38 -25.33 -16.99
C ARG A 7 -7.65 -24.12 -17.87
N LEU A 8 -8.53 -23.22 -17.44
CA LEU A 8 -8.71 -21.92 -18.06
C LEU A 8 -7.35 -21.24 -18.04
N THR A 9 -6.61 -21.36 -19.14
CA THR A 9 -5.33 -20.70 -19.32
C THR A 9 -5.64 -19.22 -19.33
N ARG A 10 -5.07 -18.50 -18.36
CA ARG A 10 -5.16 -17.05 -18.29
C ARG A 10 -3.97 -16.46 -19.03
N GLU A 11 -4.18 -15.39 -19.77
CA GLU A 11 -3.15 -14.70 -20.56
C GLU A 11 -2.94 -13.27 -20.03
N PRO A 12 -1.70 -12.76 -20.08
CA PRO A 12 -1.42 -11.39 -19.72
C PRO A 12 -2.10 -10.44 -20.70
N THR A 13 -2.67 -9.35 -20.18
CA THR A 13 -3.20 -8.27 -21.02
C THR A 13 -2.13 -7.20 -21.24
N ALA A 14 -2.41 -6.23 -22.12
CA ALA A 14 -1.54 -5.07 -22.31
C ALA A 14 -1.28 -4.30 -21.01
N TRP A 15 -2.15 -4.44 -20.00
CA TRP A 15 -2.05 -3.75 -18.71
C TRP A 15 -1.34 -4.54 -17.62
N THR A 16 -1.07 -5.84 -17.82
CA THR A 16 -0.45 -6.68 -16.80
C THR A 16 0.92 -6.14 -16.37
N ARG A 17 1.80 -5.82 -17.33
CA ARG A 17 3.13 -5.27 -17.02
C ARG A 17 3.09 -3.82 -16.53
N PRO A 18 2.35 -2.89 -17.17
CA PRO A 18 2.20 -1.54 -16.65
C PRO A 18 1.69 -1.50 -15.20
N LEU A 19 0.67 -2.29 -14.85
CA LEU A 19 0.15 -2.33 -13.48
C LEU A 19 1.20 -2.84 -12.48
N GLN A 20 1.94 -3.90 -12.82
CA GLN A 20 3.01 -4.41 -11.97
C GLN A 20 4.13 -3.39 -11.75
N LEU A 21 4.50 -2.64 -12.79
CA LEU A 21 5.51 -1.58 -12.69
C LEU A 21 5.01 -0.41 -11.84
N ILE A 22 3.78 0.04 -12.05
CA ILE A 22 3.15 1.09 -11.24
C ILE A 22 3.14 0.69 -9.76
N VAL A 23 2.73 -0.55 -9.47
CA VAL A 23 2.73 -1.06 -8.09
C VAL A 23 4.15 -1.14 -7.55
N ALA A 24 5.11 -1.72 -8.27
CA ALA A 24 6.49 -1.82 -7.79
C ALA A 24 7.14 -0.45 -7.52
N VAL A 25 6.95 0.53 -8.41
CA VAL A 25 7.46 1.89 -8.23
C VAL A 25 6.75 2.60 -7.07
N GLY A 26 5.41 2.50 -7.01
CA GLY A 26 4.63 3.04 -5.90
C GLY A 26 5.06 2.46 -4.56
N SER A 27 5.29 1.15 -4.50
CA SER A 27 5.82 0.43 -3.33
C SER A 27 7.21 0.91 -2.90
N VAL A 28 8.11 1.23 -3.85
CA VAL A 28 9.42 1.84 -3.51
C VAL A 28 9.22 3.23 -2.89
N LEU A 29 8.40 4.08 -3.51
CA LEU A 29 8.15 5.44 -3.03
C LEU A 29 7.49 5.45 -1.64
N THR A 30 6.49 4.59 -1.43
CA THR A 30 5.81 4.44 -0.14
C THR A 30 6.73 3.83 0.91
N THR A 31 7.63 2.90 0.55
CA THR A 31 8.66 2.38 1.47
C THR A 31 9.57 3.50 1.96
N ILE A 32 10.12 4.32 1.05
CA ILE A 32 10.99 5.45 1.39
C ILE A 32 10.23 6.46 2.25
N GLY A 33 9.01 6.84 1.85
CA GLY A 33 8.19 7.76 2.62
C GLY A 33 7.89 7.24 4.02
N THR A 34 7.60 5.94 4.17
CA THR A 34 7.29 5.33 5.47
C THR A 34 8.51 5.37 6.38
N ALA A 35 9.70 5.09 5.83
CA ALA A 35 10.95 5.20 6.57
C ALA A 35 11.21 6.64 7.05
N ILE A 36 10.92 7.64 6.22
CA ILE A 36 11.01 9.05 6.61
C ILE A 36 10.02 9.36 7.74
N VAL A 37 8.74 8.99 7.60
CA VAL A 37 7.71 9.21 8.64
C VAL A 37 8.14 8.60 9.97
N LEU A 38 8.61 7.35 9.98
CA LEU A 38 9.11 6.69 11.19
C LEU A 38 10.26 7.46 11.85
N GLY A 39 11.14 8.10 11.07
CA GLY A 39 12.21 8.94 11.59
C GLY A 39 11.73 10.25 12.24
N TYR A 40 10.53 10.73 11.88
CA TYR A 40 9.93 11.94 12.46
C TYR A 40 9.06 11.66 13.70
N VAL A 41 8.52 10.45 13.82
CA VAL A 41 7.71 10.06 14.98
C VAL A 41 8.65 9.70 16.14
N THR A 42 9.08 10.72 16.90
CA THR A 42 9.95 10.56 18.08
C THR A 42 9.20 10.93 19.37
N PRO A 43 9.68 10.46 20.55
CA PRO A 43 9.09 10.86 21.84
C PRO A 43 9.00 12.38 21.99
N GLU A 44 10.03 13.10 21.58
CA GLU A 44 10.13 14.55 21.68
C GLU A 44 9.12 15.23 20.74
N ALA A 45 8.96 14.72 19.51
CA ALA A 45 8.02 15.26 18.54
C ALA A 45 6.57 15.11 19.02
N ILE A 46 6.22 13.96 19.60
CA ILE A 46 4.89 13.74 20.18
C ILE A 46 4.69 14.57 21.45
N ALA A 47 5.68 14.66 22.35
CA ALA A 47 5.60 15.50 23.54
C ALA A 47 5.35 16.97 23.20
N TRP A 48 5.95 17.46 22.11
CA TRP A 48 5.69 18.81 21.58
C TRP A 48 4.24 19.00 21.10
N ALA A 49 3.59 17.96 20.59
CA ALA A 49 2.19 18.01 20.17
C ALA A 49 1.21 17.96 21.36
N PHE A 50 1.65 17.50 22.53
CA PHE A 50 0.84 17.36 23.74
C PHE A 50 1.46 18.07 24.95
N PRO A 51 1.46 19.42 24.96
CA PRO A 51 2.04 20.19 26.05
C PRO A 51 1.36 19.84 27.38
N GLY A 52 2.17 19.60 28.40
CA GLY A 52 1.70 19.25 29.75
C GLY A 52 1.52 17.75 30.00
N ARG A 53 1.76 16.89 29.01
CA ARG A 53 1.89 15.44 29.23
C ARG A 53 3.34 15.00 29.31
N THR A 54 3.58 13.97 30.10
CA THR A 54 4.89 13.31 30.22
C THR A 54 5.09 12.31 29.07
N ILE A 55 6.35 11.97 28.79
CA ILE A 55 6.68 10.96 27.77
C ILE A 55 6.07 9.59 28.15
N ASP A 56 6.05 9.25 29.43
CA ASP A 56 5.49 7.98 29.91
C ASP A 56 3.98 7.87 29.62
N GLU A 57 3.24 8.96 29.75
CA GLU A 57 1.81 9.02 29.40
C GLU A 57 1.56 8.88 27.89
N LEU A 58 2.56 9.20 27.06
CA LEU A 58 2.49 9.16 25.59
C LEU A 58 3.12 7.90 24.99
N ALA A 59 3.83 7.10 25.80
CA ALA A 59 4.59 5.93 25.36
C ALA A 59 3.74 4.89 24.63
N GLY A 60 2.48 4.70 25.06
CA GLY A 60 1.54 3.79 24.40
C GLY A 60 1.20 4.22 22.97
N GLY A 61 0.95 5.52 22.77
CA GLY A 61 0.68 6.08 21.44
C GLY A 61 1.89 6.00 20.51
N LEU A 62 3.07 6.35 21.02
CA LEU A 62 4.34 6.22 20.29
C LEU A 62 4.60 4.78 19.83
N THR A 63 4.43 3.81 20.74
CA THR A 63 4.59 2.38 20.43
C THR A 63 3.61 1.96 19.34
N GLY A 64 2.34 2.40 19.41
CA GLY A 64 1.34 2.14 18.38
C GLY A 64 1.73 2.68 17.01
N PHE A 65 2.28 3.90 16.93
CA PHE A 65 2.76 4.48 15.69
C PHE A 65 3.98 3.74 15.11
N HIS A 66 4.93 3.33 15.95
CA HIS A 66 6.09 2.57 15.48
C HIS A 66 5.72 1.18 15.00
N VAL A 67 4.88 0.46 15.75
CA VAL A 67 4.42 -0.87 15.35
C VAL A 67 3.68 -0.81 14.02
N SER A 68 2.72 0.13 13.88
CA SER A 68 1.98 0.28 12.62
C SER A 68 2.88 0.71 11.46
N GLY A 69 3.78 1.68 11.67
CA GLY A 69 4.72 2.14 10.66
C GLY A 69 5.69 1.04 10.19
N VAL A 70 6.20 0.19 11.09
CA VAL A 70 7.06 -0.95 10.73
C VAL A 70 6.29 -1.99 9.92
N ILE A 71 5.04 -2.29 10.29
CA ILE A 71 4.18 -3.19 9.52
C ILE A 71 4.00 -2.66 8.08
N PHE A 72 3.68 -1.37 7.92
CA PHE A 72 3.54 -0.76 6.59
C PHE A 72 4.86 -0.71 5.83
N LEU A 73 5.99 -0.47 6.49
CA LEU A 73 7.31 -0.49 5.85
C LEU A 73 7.62 -1.86 5.25
N ILE A 74 7.39 -2.94 6.01
CA ILE A 74 7.56 -4.31 5.54
C ILE A 74 6.59 -4.59 4.39
N ALA A 75 5.32 -4.18 4.54
CA ALA A 75 4.31 -4.43 3.53
C ALA A 75 4.63 -3.72 2.20
N ASN A 76 5.05 -2.46 2.24
CA ASN A 76 5.47 -1.70 1.07
C ASN A 76 6.69 -2.35 0.40
N THR A 77 7.62 -2.89 1.19
CA THR A 77 8.76 -3.64 0.64
C THR A 77 8.32 -4.91 -0.10
N VAL A 78 7.30 -5.62 0.41
CA VAL A 78 6.72 -6.79 -0.28
C VAL A 78 6.10 -6.39 -1.61
N GLY A 79 5.55 -5.18 -1.75
CA GLY A 79 4.96 -4.71 -3.00
C GLY A 79 5.96 -4.54 -4.15
N ILE A 80 7.26 -4.41 -3.86
CA ILE A 80 8.33 -4.44 -4.87
C ILE A 80 8.34 -5.79 -5.61
N LEU A 81 7.85 -6.87 -4.98
CA LEU A 81 7.72 -8.20 -5.56
C LEU A 81 6.57 -8.31 -6.59
N ALA A 82 5.83 -7.23 -6.87
CA ALA A 82 4.77 -7.20 -7.87
C ALA A 82 5.22 -7.74 -9.24
N LEU A 83 6.49 -7.55 -9.60
CA LEU A 83 7.08 -8.02 -10.86
C LEU A 83 7.12 -9.55 -10.98
N TRP A 84 7.00 -10.29 -9.87
CA TRP A 84 7.00 -11.76 -9.83
C TRP A 84 5.64 -12.40 -10.14
N ASN A 85 4.62 -11.57 -10.42
CA ASN A 85 3.31 -12.04 -10.89
C ASN A 85 2.65 -13.07 -9.96
N LYS A 86 2.87 -12.95 -8.65
CA LYS A 86 2.22 -13.81 -7.65
C LYS A 86 0.88 -13.19 -7.28
N ALA A 87 -0.21 -13.94 -7.40
CA ALA A 87 -1.55 -13.43 -7.08
C ALA A 87 -1.68 -13.01 -5.61
N TRP A 88 -1.01 -13.71 -4.68
CA TRP A 88 -1.02 -13.34 -3.27
C TRP A 88 -0.37 -11.96 -3.04
N VAL A 89 0.67 -11.59 -3.78
CA VAL A 89 1.30 -10.26 -3.68
C VAL A 89 0.31 -9.18 -4.08
N PHE A 90 -0.49 -9.41 -5.13
CA PHE A 90 -1.52 -8.46 -5.56
C PHE A 90 -2.52 -8.18 -4.44
N TYR A 91 -3.09 -9.24 -3.85
CA TYR A 91 -4.11 -9.09 -2.81
C TYR A 91 -3.52 -8.51 -1.53
N PHE A 92 -2.31 -8.92 -1.17
CA PHE A 92 -1.59 -8.40 -0.02
C PHE A 92 -1.37 -6.89 -0.14
N VAL A 93 -0.80 -6.43 -1.26
CA VAL A 93 -0.56 -5.00 -1.50
C VAL A 93 -1.87 -4.23 -1.56
N LEU A 94 -2.87 -4.73 -2.29
CA LEU A 94 -4.19 -4.09 -2.40
C LEU A 94 -4.81 -3.80 -1.02
N VAL A 95 -4.82 -4.80 -0.12
CA VAL A 95 -5.41 -4.62 1.21
C VAL A 95 -4.65 -3.59 2.03
N LEU A 96 -3.32 -3.61 1.96
CA LEU A 96 -2.45 -2.71 2.73
C LEU A 96 -2.53 -1.28 2.20
N ASP A 97 -2.52 -1.09 0.89
CA ASP A 97 -2.69 0.21 0.24
C ASP A 97 -4.06 0.84 0.55
N LEU A 98 -5.13 0.03 0.55
CA LEU A 98 -6.45 0.51 0.98
C LEU A 98 -6.46 0.86 2.48
N ALA A 99 -5.79 0.08 3.32
CA ALA A 99 -5.66 0.39 4.74
C ALA A 99 -4.86 1.68 4.98
N GLN A 100 -3.81 1.93 4.19
CA GLN A 100 -3.10 3.21 4.18
C GLN A 100 -4.00 4.36 3.74
N GLY A 101 -4.87 4.16 2.74
CA GLY A 101 -5.87 5.14 2.33
C GLY A 101 -6.87 5.50 3.44
N ILE A 102 -7.28 4.51 4.24
CA ILE A 102 -8.08 4.77 5.45
C ILE A 102 -7.24 5.55 6.46
N GLY A 103 -6.00 5.11 6.71
CA GLY A 103 -5.03 5.81 7.55
C GLY A 103 -4.88 7.27 7.14
N PHE A 104 -4.80 7.59 5.86
CA PHE A 104 -4.68 8.96 5.36
C PHE A 104 -5.78 9.88 5.89
N LEU A 105 -7.02 9.36 5.98
CA LEU A 105 -8.22 10.07 6.41
C LEU A 105 -8.35 10.15 7.93
N THR A 106 -7.85 9.15 8.66
CA THR A 106 -8.03 9.05 10.12
C THR A 106 -6.79 9.48 10.91
N PHE A 107 -5.62 9.54 10.28
CA PHE A 107 -4.35 9.78 10.95
C PHE A 107 -4.16 11.26 11.23
N ASP A 108 -4.09 11.58 12.52
CA ASP A 108 -3.78 12.91 13.01
C ASP A 108 -2.25 13.14 12.96
N ARG A 109 -1.82 13.80 11.89
CA ARG A 109 -0.41 14.09 11.62
C ARG A 109 0.18 15.08 12.62
N GLU A 110 -0.63 15.98 13.15
CA GLU A 110 -0.20 16.97 14.12
C GLU A 110 0.04 16.31 15.49
N ALA A 111 -0.90 15.45 15.92
CA ALA A 111 -0.74 14.61 17.10
C ALA A 111 0.48 13.67 17.01
N ALA A 112 0.80 13.17 15.82
CA ALA A 112 2.00 12.38 15.58
C ALA A 112 3.31 13.20 15.54
N GLY A 113 3.23 14.52 15.71
CA GLY A 113 4.39 15.42 15.69
C GLY A 113 5.01 15.62 14.30
N LEU A 114 4.31 15.24 13.22
CA LEU A 114 4.85 15.35 11.87
C LEU A 114 4.91 16.81 11.40
N ARG A 115 6.03 17.19 10.80
CA ARG A 115 6.25 18.54 10.23
C ARG A 115 7.10 18.47 8.97
N GLY A 116 6.96 19.47 8.09
CA GLY A 116 7.79 19.61 6.88
C GLY A 116 7.81 18.34 6.04
N LEU A 117 9.00 17.75 5.87
CA LEU A 117 9.18 16.52 5.09
C LEU A 117 8.40 15.34 5.66
N GLY A 118 8.19 15.25 6.98
CA GLY A 118 7.39 14.19 7.59
C GLY A 118 5.91 14.24 7.18
N VAL A 119 5.33 15.44 7.06
CA VAL A 119 3.95 15.62 6.55
C VAL A 119 3.88 15.25 5.08
N PHE A 120 4.82 15.75 4.27
CA PHE A 120 4.89 15.41 2.86
C PHE A 120 5.03 13.89 2.65
N ALA A 121 5.91 13.25 3.40
CA ALA A 121 6.12 11.81 3.36
C ALA A 121 4.85 11.04 3.75
N SER A 122 4.14 11.44 4.82
CA SER A 122 2.86 10.80 5.20
C SER A 122 1.77 11.01 4.15
N VAL A 123 1.66 12.19 3.54
CA VAL A 123 0.70 12.42 2.45
C VAL A 123 1.04 11.54 1.25
N LEU A 124 2.33 11.45 0.91
CA LEU A 124 2.81 10.60 -0.18
C LEU A 124 2.56 9.12 0.12
N THR A 125 2.78 8.64 1.34
CA THR A 125 2.58 7.24 1.70
C THR A 125 1.11 6.88 1.83
N ASP A 126 0.38 7.59 2.68
CA ASP A 126 -0.96 7.18 3.06
C ASP A 126 -1.94 7.51 1.92
N GLY A 127 -1.78 8.70 1.34
CA GLY A 127 -2.59 9.15 0.20
C GLY A 127 -2.18 8.45 -1.10
N GLY A 128 -0.87 8.31 -1.35
CA GLY A 128 -0.37 7.61 -2.54
C GLY A 128 -0.65 6.11 -2.52
N GLY A 129 -0.47 5.45 -1.37
CA GLY A 129 -0.88 4.06 -1.13
C GLY A 129 -2.37 3.89 -1.33
N GLY A 130 -3.20 4.75 -0.71
CA GLY A 130 -4.65 4.75 -0.92
C GLY A 130 -5.06 4.86 -2.39
N LEU A 131 -4.46 5.80 -3.13
CA LEU A 131 -4.71 5.97 -4.57
C LEU A 131 -4.27 4.74 -5.38
N LEU A 132 -3.10 4.16 -5.07
CA LEU A 132 -2.61 2.94 -5.71
C LEU A 132 -3.56 1.76 -5.45
N GLY A 133 -4.05 1.61 -4.22
CA GLY A 133 -5.05 0.62 -3.85
C GLY A 133 -6.35 0.78 -4.64
N LEU A 134 -6.83 2.02 -4.83
CA LEU A 134 -8.02 2.28 -5.67
C LEU A 134 -7.78 1.94 -7.15
N VAL A 135 -6.59 2.24 -7.68
CA VAL A 135 -6.21 1.82 -9.05
C VAL A 135 -6.22 0.31 -9.16
N MET A 136 -5.56 -0.41 -8.25
CA MET A 136 -5.54 -1.87 -8.22
C MET A 136 -6.95 -2.45 -8.09
N LEU A 137 -7.80 -1.87 -7.24
CA LEU A 137 -9.20 -2.26 -7.09
C LEU A 137 -9.98 -2.07 -8.40
N GLY A 138 -9.80 -0.95 -9.09
CA GLY A 138 -10.39 -0.70 -10.40
C GLY A 138 -10.01 -1.78 -11.42
N PHE A 139 -8.72 -2.14 -11.47
CA PHE A 139 -8.25 -3.26 -12.31
C PHE A 139 -8.85 -4.60 -11.90
N LEU A 140 -8.94 -4.89 -10.59
CA LEU A 140 -9.57 -6.10 -10.10
C LEU A 140 -11.06 -6.16 -10.49
N LEU A 141 -11.80 -5.05 -10.40
CA LEU A 141 -13.20 -4.98 -10.79
C LEU A 141 -13.39 -5.15 -12.31
N ARG A 142 -12.47 -4.58 -13.11
CA ARG A 142 -12.52 -4.61 -14.58
C ARG A 142 -12.13 -5.96 -15.18
N TYR A 143 -11.10 -6.62 -14.64
CA TYR A 143 -10.55 -7.87 -15.17
C TYR A 143 -10.94 -9.10 -14.34
N ARG A 144 -11.48 -8.90 -13.13
CA ARG A 144 -11.91 -9.95 -12.19
C ARG A 144 -10.80 -10.91 -11.79
N THR A 145 -9.55 -10.49 -11.92
CA THR A 145 -8.34 -11.27 -11.62
C THR A 145 -7.23 -10.34 -11.13
N ALA A 146 -6.28 -10.90 -10.37
CA ALA A 146 -5.04 -10.21 -10.04
C ALA A 146 -4.22 -9.87 -11.30
N TRP A 147 -3.50 -8.74 -11.25
CA TRP A 147 -2.59 -8.28 -12.31
C TRP A 147 -3.22 -8.08 -13.70
N ALA A 148 -4.54 -7.86 -13.77
CA ALA A 148 -5.26 -7.67 -15.03
C ALA A 148 -5.10 -8.84 -16.02
N TRP A 149 -5.12 -10.09 -15.55
CA TRP A 149 -5.05 -11.28 -16.40
C TRP A 149 -6.43 -11.60 -17.01
N ALA A 150 -6.48 -11.87 -18.32
CA ALA A 150 -7.74 -12.22 -18.98
C ALA A 150 -7.86 -13.74 -19.16
N PRO A 151 -9.08 -14.31 -19.16
CA PRO A 151 -9.31 -15.66 -19.69
C PRO A 151 -8.91 -15.71 -21.17
N ARG A 152 -8.15 -16.73 -21.58
CA ARG A 152 -7.76 -16.94 -23.00
C ARG A 152 -9.03 -16.91 -23.89
N GLY A 153 -9.03 -16.03 -24.89
CA GLY A 153 -10.16 -15.82 -25.81
C GLY A 153 -11.02 -14.55 -25.56
N ALA A 154 -10.85 -13.87 -24.43
CA ALA A 154 -11.52 -12.58 -24.17
C ALA A 154 -10.85 -11.40 -24.91
N ALA A 155 -9.57 -11.52 -25.26
CA ALA A 155 -8.78 -10.48 -25.92
C ALA A 155 -9.26 -10.13 -27.35
N LEU A 156 -10.08 -10.97 -27.98
CA LEU A 156 -10.58 -10.77 -29.35
C LEU A 156 -11.80 -9.84 -29.45
N ARG A 157 -12.32 -9.30 -28.34
CA ARG A 157 -13.57 -8.51 -28.33
C ARG A 157 -13.44 -7.06 -27.90
N SER A 158 -12.22 -6.55 -27.74
CA SER A 158 -11.99 -5.14 -27.38
C SER A 158 -11.16 -4.45 -28.46
N HIS A 159 -11.79 -4.25 -29.63
CA HIS A 159 -11.47 -3.19 -30.57
C HIS A 159 -12.70 -2.31 -30.69
#